data_AF-A0A372F5H6-F1
#
_entry.id   AF-A0A372F5H6-F1
#
_cell.length_a   1.000
_cell.length_b   1.000
_cell.length_c   1.000
_cell.angle_alpha   90.00
_cell.angle_beta   90.00
_cell.angle_gamma   90.00
#
_symmetry.space_group_name_H-M   'P 1'
#
loop_
_entity.id
_entity.type
_entity.pdbx_description
1 polymer ?
#
loop_
_entity_poly.entity_id
_entity_poly.type
_entity_poly.pdbx_seq_one_letter_code
_entity_poly.pdbx_strand_id
1 'polypeptide(L)'
;MKHPAAYVVNGGSNTISVIDLRRLKVKKTIQLSIKDRFPHHISLSPDRKKLLVAMPEFDFSLGHNALHKATHKKGGIMAMDVQTEEVLLNLPLPKPNFNAVFSHDYAEIWSATATHSGKMYVFDANTGAQKAVFSLGADPTEIVFSTNGNYAFVALEESSFVLAIDARLKQIKKYIKVDPFPTNVWAGDDGNIYVENKNLKTISIINELTLETYEFINLDFKPGQIAYHTSLNELWVCQAEENKIAYFERKNNAWHLKSTIITGEDAYAITFSADEKTAYVLNRKGNTLSMIDAMKHQKLRDIPVGKSPNGMVLIE
;
A
#
# COMPACT_ATOMS: atom_id res chain seq x y z
N MET A 1 -17.52 -10.34 -12.29
CA MET A 1 -17.35 -11.52 -11.41
C MET A 1 -18.63 -11.73 -10.61
N LYS A 2 -19.02 -12.97 -10.23
CA LYS A 2 -20.28 -13.23 -9.50
C LYS A 2 -20.16 -13.29 -7.96
N HIS A 3 -18.95 -13.13 -7.39
CA HIS A 3 -18.67 -13.27 -5.95
C HIS A 3 -17.53 -12.35 -5.51
N PRO A 4 -17.48 -11.94 -4.22
CA PRO A 4 -16.39 -11.15 -3.66
C PRO A 4 -15.06 -11.92 -3.76
N ALA A 5 -14.00 -11.21 -4.12
CA ALA A 5 -12.68 -11.77 -4.36
C ALA A 5 -11.56 -10.90 -3.79
N ALA A 6 -10.49 -11.53 -3.34
CA ALA A 6 -9.23 -10.85 -3.06
C ALA A 6 -8.22 -11.16 -4.16
N TYR A 7 -7.54 -10.12 -4.64
CA TYR A 7 -6.41 -10.24 -5.57
C TYR A 7 -5.14 -9.98 -4.77
N VAL A 8 -4.31 -11.00 -4.60
CA VAL A 8 -3.08 -10.94 -3.81
C VAL A 8 -1.89 -11.03 -4.74
N VAL A 9 -1.04 -10.01 -4.74
CA VAL A 9 0.24 -10.02 -5.44
C VAL A 9 1.28 -10.78 -4.65
N ASN A 10 1.89 -11.78 -5.29
CA ASN A 10 2.90 -12.66 -4.70
C ASN A 10 4.28 -12.36 -5.32
N GLY A 11 5.08 -11.52 -4.66
CA GLY A 11 6.39 -11.06 -5.14
C GLY A 11 7.35 -12.19 -5.45
N GLY A 12 7.50 -13.13 -4.52
CA GLY A 12 8.47 -14.23 -4.61
C GLY A 12 8.09 -15.33 -5.61
N SER A 13 6.86 -15.32 -6.13
CA SER A 13 6.43 -16.24 -7.20
C SER A 13 6.07 -15.54 -8.50
N ASN A 14 6.12 -14.20 -8.53
CA ASN A 14 5.72 -13.39 -9.68
C ASN A 14 4.30 -13.72 -10.18
N THR A 15 3.34 -13.83 -9.26
CA THR A 15 1.94 -14.20 -9.58
C THR A 15 0.94 -13.30 -8.87
N ILE A 16 -0.33 -13.37 -9.29
CA ILE A 16 -1.49 -12.88 -8.53
C ILE A 16 -2.36 -14.07 -8.14
N SER A 17 -2.63 -14.25 -6.85
CA SER A 17 -3.65 -15.18 -6.37
C SER A 17 -5.02 -14.52 -6.38
N VAL A 18 -5.99 -15.09 -7.08
CA VAL A 18 -7.40 -14.69 -7.05
C VAL A 18 -8.14 -15.62 -6.09
N ILE A 19 -8.55 -15.07 -4.96
CA ILE A 19 -9.17 -15.81 -3.85
C ILE A 19 -10.68 -15.57 -3.91
N ASP A 20 -11.46 -16.64 -3.93
CA ASP A 20 -12.92 -16.56 -3.73
C ASP A 20 -13.17 -16.37 -2.23
N LEU A 21 -13.68 -15.20 -1.82
CA LEU A 21 -13.85 -14.87 -0.39
C LEU A 21 -15.08 -15.52 0.25
N ARG A 22 -15.98 -16.14 -0.53
CA ARG A 22 -17.08 -16.95 0.04
C ARG A 22 -16.62 -18.35 0.38
N ARG A 23 -15.79 -18.92 -0.50
CA ARG A 23 -15.22 -20.27 -0.32
C ARG A 23 -13.88 -20.25 0.42
N LEU A 24 -13.28 -19.08 0.49
CA LEU A 24 -12.03 -18.76 1.18
C LEU A 24 -10.89 -19.69 0.74
N LYS A 25 -10.74 -19.77 -0.58
CA LYS A 25 -9.71 -20.56 -1.26
C LYS A 25 -9.24 -19.83 -2.51
N VAL A 26 -7.98 -20.06 -2.88
CA VAL A 26 -7.46 -19.62 -4.18
C VAL A 26 -8.27 -20.31 -5.27
N LYS A 27 -8.96 -19.50 -6.08
CA LYS A 27 -9.73 -19.97 -7.23
C LYS A 27 -8.83 -20.06 -8.46
N LYS A 28 -7.88 -19.14 -8.59
CA LYS A 28 -6.97 -19.02 -9.75
C LYS A 28 -5.66 -18.37 -9.33
N THR A 29 -4.58 -18.75 -10.00
CA THR A 29 -3.29 -18.06 -9.93
C THR A 29 -2.96 -17.53 -11.32
N ILE A 30 -2.73 -16.23 -11.42
CA ILE A 30 -2.34 -15.53 -12.66
C ILE A 30 -0.82 -15.42 -12.66
N GLN A 31 -0.15 -16.01 -13.65
CA GLN A 31 1.29 -15.84 -13.84
C GLN A 31 1.57 -14.50 -14.49
N LEU A 32 2.41 -13.67 -13.86
CA LEU A 32 2.86 -12.43 -14.46
C LEU A 32 4.02 -12.75 -15.41
N SER A 33 3.90 -12.36 -16.66
CA SER A 33 4.78 -12.78 -17.77
C SER A 33 6.10 -12.00 -17.86
N ILE A 34 6.30 -10.99 -17.00
CA ILE A 34 7.51 -10.18 -17.00
C ILE A 34 8.56 -10.88 -16.13
N LYS A 35 9.58 -11.45 -16.78
CA LYS A 35 10.71 -12.11 -16.09
C LYS A 35 11.48 -11.14 -15.20
N ASP A 36 12.08 -11.67 -14.14
CA ASP A 36 12.95 -10.95 -13.20
C ASP A 36 12.29 -9.73 -12.56
N ARG A 37 10.97 -9.82 -12.32
CA ARG A 37 10.18 -8.83 -11.58
C ARG A 37 9.66 -9.41 -10.27
N PHE A 38 9.58 -8.53 -9.29
CA PHE A 38 9.04 -8.80 -7.96
C PHE A 38 7.81 -7.94 -7.77
N PRO A 39 6.62 -8.40 -8.19
CA PRO A 39 5.41 -7.61 -8.06
C PRO A 39 5.21 -7.24 -6.57
N HIS A 40 4.98 -5.96 -6.30
CA HIS A 40 5.05 -5.42 -4.95
C HIS A 40 3.67 -4.99 -4.46
N HIS A 41 3.21 -3.81 -4.85
CA HIS A 41 1.87 -3.32 -4.50
C HIS A 41 0.87 -3.50 -5.64
N ILE A 42 -0.39 -3.60 -5.26
CA ILE A 42 -1.55 -3.65 -6.16
C ILE A 42 -2.55 -2.59 -5.74
N SER A 43 -3.10 -1.87 -6.70
CA SER A 43 -4.18 -0.91 -6.49
C SER A 43 -5.32 -1.18 -7.47
N LEU A 44 -6.52 -0.77 -7.06
CA LEU A 44 -7.75 -0.96 -7.81
C LEU A 44 -8.21 0.40 -8.33
N SER A 45 -8.67 0.47 -9.57
CA SER A 45 -9.36 1.66 -10.07
C SER A 45 -10.60 1.89 -9.21
N PRO A 46 -10.99 3.14 -8.91
CA PRO A 46 -12.10 3.36 -7.99
C PRO A 46 -13.49 2.76 -8.43
N ASP A 47 -13.62 2.30 -9.68
CA ASP A 47 -14.79 1.69 -10.36
C ASP A 47 -14.65 0.16 -10.35
N ARG A 48 -13.53 -0.32 -9.81
CA ARG A 48 -13.18 -1.71 -9.52
C ARG A 48 -13.00 -2.58 -10.76
N LYS A 49 -12.74 -1.96 -11.91
CA LYS A 49 -12.57 -2.68 -13.20
C LYS A 49 -11.14 -2.90 -13.62
N LYS A 50 -10.19 -2.08 -13.15
CA LYS A 50 -8.77 -2.18 -13.52
C LYS A 50 -7.90 -2.35 -12.28
N LEU A 51 -6.85 -3.14 -12.40
CA LEU A 51 -5.81 -3.30 -11.40
C LEU A 51 -4.52 -2.65 -11.91
N LEU A 52 -3.76 -2.01 -11.03
CA LEU A 52 -2.36 -1.69 -11.25
C LEU A 52 -1.50 -2.56 -10.37
N VAL A 53 -0.41 -3.08 -10.91
CA VAL A 53 0.61 -3.79 -10.15
C VAL A 53 1.95 -3.11 -10.39
N ALA A 54 2.63 -2.72 -9.31
CA ALA A 54 4.01 -2.26 -9.38
C ALA A 54 4.94 -3.47 -9.59
N MET A 55 5.80 -3.39 -10.61
CA MET A 55 6.66 -4.48 -11.10
C MET A 55 8.14 -4.06 -11.08
N PRO A 56 8.76 -3.85 -9.90
CA PRO A 56 10.19 -3.55 -9.81
C PRO A 56 11.07 -4.77 -10.15
N GLU A 57 12.28 -4.53 -10.65
CA GLU A 57 13.35 -5.52 -10.79
C GLU A 57 14.08 -5.80 -9.45
N PHE A 58 13.46 -5.43 -8.33
CA PHE A 58 14.05 -5.46 -7.00
C PHE A 58 13.06 -6.03 -5.99
N ASP A 59 13.55 -6.93 -5.15
CA ASP A 59 12.81 -7.49 -4.03
C ASP A 59 12.98 -6.60 -2.80
N PHE A 60 11.94 -5.82 -2.48
CA PHE A 60 11.92 -4.94 -1.32
C PHE A 60 11.90 -5.69 0.03
N SER A 61 11.73 -7.02 0.05
CA SER A 61 11.91 -7.81 1.27
C SER A 61 13.37 -7.81 1.77
N LEU A 62 14.32 -7.49 0.88
CA LEU A 62 15.75 -7.31 1.22
C LEU A 62 16.04 -5.97 1.92
N GLY A 63 15.03 -5.10 2.04
CA GLY A 63 15.11 -3.78 2.65
C GLY A 63 15.58 -2.69 1.67
N HIS A 64 15.15 -1.45 1.91
CA HIS A 64 15.44 -0.31 1.04
C HIS A 64 16.95 -0.04 0.92
N ASN A 65 17.70 -0.18 2.02
CA ASN A 65 19.17 -0.03 2.02
C ASN A 65 19.88 -0.90 0.98
N ALA A 66 19.34 -2.07 0.62
CA ALA A 66 19.91 -2.93 -0.41
C ALA A 66 19.67 -2.39 -1.84
N LEU A 67 18.61 -1.60 -2.06
CA LEU A 67 18.31 -0.97 -3.35
C LEU A 67 19.41 0.02 -3.78
N HIS A 68 20.02 0.74 -2.84
CA HIS A 68 21.11 1.69 -3.12
C HIS A 68 22.35 1.01 -3.73
N LYS A 69 22.52 -0.29 -3.49
CA LYS A 69 23.60 -1.11 -4.08
C LYS A 69 23.19 -1.70 -5.45
N ALA A 70 21.94 -1.55 -5.86
CA ALA A 70 21.34 -2.14 -7.04
C ALA A 70 20.94 -1.07 -8.07
N THR A 71 21.85 -0.16 -8.40
CA THR A 71 21.57 1.05 -9.20
C THR A 71 21.13 0.81 -10.64
N HIS A 72 21.38 -0.39 -11.19
CA HIS A 72 21.00 -0.79 -12.55
C HIS A 72 19.56 -1.30 -12.66
N LYS A 73 18.88 -1.53 -11.54
CA LYS A 73 17.51 -2.06 -11.52
C LYS A 73 16.52 -1.05 -12.08
N LYS A 74 15.50 -1.56 -12.76
CA LYS A 74 14.39 -0.79 -13.32
C LYS A 74 13.07 -1.08 -12.61
N GLY A 75 12.06 -0.28 -12.94
CA GLY A 75 10.70 -0.42 -12.44
C GLY A 75 9.72 -0.71 -13.55
N GLY A 76 8.46 -0.75 -13.17
CA GLY A 76 7.36 -0.81 -14.12
C GLY A 76 6.00 -0.88 -13.46
N ILE A 77 4.98 -0.70 -14.28
CA ILE A 77 3.57 -0.78 -13.89
C ILE A 77 2.86 -1.66 -14.89
N MET A 78 2.12 -2.64 -14.41
CA MET A 78 1.20 -3.43 -15.22
C MET A 78 -0.23 -3.00 -14.91
N ALA A 79 -1.01 -2.61 -15.92
CA ALA A 79 -2.45 -2.44 -15.78
C ALA A 79 -3.19 -3.65 -16.35
N MET A 80 -4.21 -4.14 -15.66
CA MET A 80 -4.97 -5.34 -16.03
C MET A 80 -6.47 -5.12 -15.86
N ASP A 81 -7.29 -5.66 -16.75
CA ASP A 81 -8.75 -5.71 -16.56
C ASP A 81 -9.10 -6.79 -15.54
N VAL A 82 -9.92 -6.46 -14.55
CA VAL A 82 -10.31 -7.38 -13.47
C VAL A 82 -11.15 -8.56 -13.99
N GLN A 83 -12.03 -8.30 -14.95
CA GLN A 83 -13.01 -9.26 -15.43
C GLN A 83 -12.43 -10.22 -16.47
N THR A 84 -11.69 -9.68 -17.45
CA THR A 84 -11.08 -10.48 -18.52
C THR A 84 -9.69 -10.99 -18.11
N GLU A 85 -9.06 -10.37 -17.11
CA GLU A 85 -7.68 -10.62 -16.69
C GLU A 85 -6.64 -10.32 -17.79
N GLU A 86 -7.05 -9.56 -18.81
CA GLU A 86 -6.16 -9.13 -19.88
C GLU A 86 -5.28 -7.97 -19.40
N VAL A 87 -4.00 -8.03 -19.76
CA VAL A 87 -3.07 -6.92 -19.55
C VAL A 87 -3.43 -5.80 -20.53
N LEU A 88 -3.80 -4.65 -19.98
CA LEU A 88 -4.19 -3.47 -20.73
C LEU A 88 -2.99 -2.59 -21.07
N LEU A 89 -2.08 -2.39 -20.10
CA LEU A 89 -0.89 -1.55 -20.24
C LEU A 89 0.31 -2.20 -19.56
N ASN A 90 1.48 -1.95 -20.12
CA ASN A 90 2.78 -2.26 -19.49
C ASN A 90 3.68 -1.02 -19.62
N LEU A 91 3.91 -0.34 -18.49
CA LEU A 91 4.58 0.96 -18.43
C LEU A 91 5.95 0.78 -17.78
N PRO A 92 7.04 0.73 -18.54
CA PRO A 92 8.38 0.60 -17.98
C PRO A 92 8.79 1.90 -17.25
N LEU A 93 9.48 1.76 -16.13
CA LEU A 93 10.10 2.89 -15.42
C LEU A 93 11.63 2.74 -15.40
N PRO A 94 12.38 3.85 -15.50
CA PRO A 94 13.84 3.79 -15.59
C PRO A 94 14.51 3.34 -14.30
N LYS A 95 13.78 3.34 -13.18
CA LYS A 95 14.22 2.99 -11.83
C LYS A 95 13.10 2.28 -11.07
N PRO A 96 13.40 1.52 -10.01
CA PRO A 96 12.38 0.77 -9.28
C PRO A 96 11.35 1.70 -8.65
N ASN A 97 10.11 1.23 -8.58
CA ASN A 97 8.98 1.93 -8.00
C ASN A 97 8.33 1.06 -6.93
N PHE A 98 7.83 1.70 -5.87
CA PHE A 98 7.25 1.01 -4.73
C PHE A 98 5.79 0.62 -4.97
N ASN A 99 5.00 1.59 -5.45
CA ASN A 99 3.59 1.40 -5.81
C ASN A 99 3.21 2.13 -7.11
N ALA A 100 1.97 1.95 -7.54
CA ALA A 100 1.32 2.72 -8.58
C ALA A 100 -0.16 2.87 -8.23
N VAL A 101 -0.72 4.07 -8.42
CA VAL A 101 -2.10 4.40 -8.03
C VAL A 101 -2.81 5.14 -9.15
N PHE A 102 -4.12 4.96 -9.24
CA PHE A 102 -4.96 5.77 -10.11
C PHE A 102 -5.21 7.14 -9.46
N SER A 103 -5.31 8.19 -10.27
CA SER A 103 -5.95 9.42 -9.84
C SER A 103 -7.41 9.18 -9.47
N HIS A 104 -7.97 10.02 -8.61
CA HIS A 104 -9.35 9.88 -8.14
C HIS A 104 -10.38 9.95 -9.28
N ASP A 105 -10.07 10.71 -10.33
CA ASP A 105 -10.85 10.83 -11.56
C ASP A 105 -10.51 9.76 -12.62
N TYR A 106 -9.67 8.78 -12.28
CA TYR A 106 -9.32 7.62 -13.10
C TYR A 106 -8.55 7.93 -14.37
N ALA A 107 -8.32 9.20 -14.68
CA ALA A 107 -7.73 9.61 -15.94
C ALA A 107 -6.23 9.35 -15.97
N GLU A 108 -5.59 9.19 -14.81
CA GLU A 108 -4.14 9.11 -14.69
C GLU A 108 -3.66 7.94 -13.82
N ILE A 109 -2.46 7.47 -14.12
CA ILE A 109 -1.69 6.52 -13.31
C ILE A 109 -0.46 7.27 -12.79
N TRP A 110 -0.24 7.23 -11.48
CA TRP A 110 0.86 7.90 -10.79
C TRP A 110 1.78 6.87 -10.15
N SER A 111 3.09 7.05 -10.30
CA SER A 111 4.10 6.19 -9.66
C SER A 111 5.40 6.96 -9.45
N ALA A 112 6.08 6.69 -8.34
CA ALA A 112 7.33 7.33 -7.98
C ALA A 112 8.49 6.34 -8.02
N THR A 113 9.65 6.81 -8.49
CA THR A 113 10.86 6.00 -8.51
C THR A 113 11.68 6.17 -7.23
N ALA A 114 11.92 5.07 -6.51
CA ALA A 114 12.69 5.01 -5.28
C ALA A 114 14.19 5.17 -5.55
N THR A 115 14.66 6.41 -5.49
CA THR A 115 16.07 6.80 -5.65
C THR A 115 16.36 8.10 -4.91
N HIS A 116 17.64 8.38 -4.60
CA HIS A 116 18.10 9.65 -4.01
C HIS A 116 17.68 10.92 -4.80
N SER A 117 17.26 10.77 -6.06
CA SER A 117 16.71 11.85 -6.89
C SER A 117 15.41 11.40 -7.55
N GLY A 118 14.50 10.91 -6.71
CA GLY A 118 13.23 10.31 -7.11
C GLY A 118 12.35 11.28 -7.87
N LYS A 119 11.61 10.72 -8.83
CA LYS A 119 10.70 11.44 -9.70
C LYS A 119 9.32 10.82 -9.65
N MET A 120 8.29 11.65 -9.73
CA MET A 120 6.94 11.24 -10.04
C MET A 120 6.80 11.09 -11.55
N TYR A 121 6.19 10.00 -11.98
CA TYR A 121 5.75 9.78 -13.35
C TYR A 121 4.23 9.72 -13.36
N VAL A 122 3.64 10.47 -14.28
CA VAL A 122 2.18 10.51 -14.49
C VAL A 122 1.89 10.06 -15.92
N PHE A 123 1.04 9.06 -16.06
CA PHE A 123 0.63 8.49 -17.34
C PHE A 123 -0.88 8.66 -17.53
N ASP A 124 -1.31 8.75 -18.78
CA ASP A 124 -2.72 8.60 -19.14
C ASP A 124 -3.15 7.15 -18.88
N ALA A 125 -4.24 6.96 -18.12
CA ALA A 125 -4.66 5.65 -17.64
C ALA A 125 -5.29 4.74 -18.72
N ASN A 126 -5.59 5.28 -19.91
CA ASN A 126 -6.18 4.54 -21.01
C ASN A 126 -5.14 4.19 -22.08
N THR A 127 -4.26 5.13 -22.39
CA THR A 127 -3.28 5.01 -23.48
C THR A 127 -1.87 4.66 -22.98
N GLY A 128 -1.58 4.89 -21.71
CA GLY A 128 -0.23 4.74 -21.15
C GLY A 128 0.74 5.86 -21.55
N ALA A 129 0.28 6.89 -22.27
CA ALA A 129 1.12 8.01 -22.66
C ALA A 129 1.61 8.79 -21.44
N GLN A 130 2.92 9.05 -21.33
CA GLN A 130 3.47 9.85 -20.23
C GLN A 130 3.00 11.30 -20.36
N LYS A 131 2.24 11.78 -19.38
CA LYS A 131 1.70 13.16 -19.31
C LYS A 131 2.64 14.11 -18.59
N ALA A 132 3.33 13.64 -17.55
CA ALA A 132 4.24 14.46 -16.77
C ALA A 132 5.34 13.64 -16.12
N VAL A 133 6.47 14.31 -15.85
CA VAL A 133 7.53 13.84 -14.98
C VAL A 133 8.08 15.02 -14.20
N PHE A 134 8.22 14.89 -12.88
CA PHE A 134 8.76 15.95 -12.03
C PHE A 134 9.48 15.38 -10.82
N SER A 135 10.43 16.15 -10.27
CA SER A 135 11.26 15.73 -9.15
C SER A 135 10.48 15.78 -7.82
N LEU A 136 10.72 14.79 -6.95
CA LEU A 136 10.11 14.70 -5.62
C LEU A 136 11.14 14.97 -4.53
N GLY A 137 12.30 14.31 -4.60
CA GLY A 137 13.31 14.34 -3.55
C GLY A 137 13.96 12.98 -3.37
N ALA A 138 14.55 12.77 -2.20
CA ALA A 138 15.25 11.53 -1.88
C ALA A 138 14.26 10.43 -1.47
N ASP A 139 14.40 9.27 -2.13
CA ASP A 139 13.69 8.01 -1.86
C ASP A 139 12.19 8.13 -1.61
N PRO A 140 11.43 8.56 -2.64
CA PRO A 140 9.99 8.47 -2.56
C PRO A 140 9.55 6.99 -2.55
N THR A 141 8.60 6.67 -1.69
CA THR A 141 8.06 5.32 -1.50
C THR A 141 6.58 5.25 -1.90
N GLU A 142 5.69 5.06 -0.93
CA GLU A 142 4.25 4.92 -1.15
C GLU A 142 3.62 6.25 -1.59
N ILE A 143 2.68 6.16 -2.53
CA ILE A 143 1.82 7.26 -2.96
C ILE A 143 0.39 6.93 -2.60
N VAL A 144 -0.32 7.86 -1.96
CA VAL A 144 -1.77 7.75 -1.73
C VAL A 144 -2.46 9.07 -2.06
N PHE A 145 -3.69 9.03 -2.57
CA PHE A 145 -4.50 10.24 -2.76
C PHE A 145 -5.30 10.55 -1.50
N SER A 146 -5.56 11.84 -1.25
CA SER A 146 -6.59 12.27 -0.31
C SER A 146 -7.95 11.69 -0.72
N THR A 147 -8.87 11.60 0.25
CA THR A 147 -10.23 11.13 0.04
C THR A 147 -10.94 11.94 -1.05
N ASN A 148 -10.70 13.25 -1.09
CA ASN A 148 -11.26 14.15 -2.11
C ASN A 148 -10.47 14.19 -3.43
N GLY A 149 -9.35 13.47 -3.55
CA GLY A 149 -8.52 13.42 -4.75
C GLY A 149 -7.71 14.67 -5.10
N ASN A 150 -7.80 15.74 -4.30
CA ASN A 150 -7.11 17.01 -4.57
C ASN A 150 -5.60 16.92 -4.37
N TYR A 151 -5.14 16.05 -3.47
CA TYR A 151 -3.73 15.90 -3.15
C TYR A 151 -3.26 14.46 -3.27
N ALA A 152 -2.04 14.27 -3.79
CA ALA A 152 -1.29 13.04 -3.62
C ALA A 152 -0.25 13.24 -2.52
N PHE A 153 -0.17 12.28 -1.59
CA PHE A 153 0.81 12.23 -0.51
C PHE A 153 1.90 11.23 -0.84
N VAL A 154 3.16 11.61 -0.61
CA VAL A 154 4.32 10.74 -0.87
C VAL A 154 5.31 10.83 0.29
N ALA A 155 5.64 9.71 0.92
CA ALA A 155 6.72 9.63 1.89
C ALA A 155 8.09 9.74 1.20
N LEU A 156 9.03 10.44 1.83
CA LEU A 156 10.42 10.56 1.39
C LEU A 156 11.33 9.92 2.46
N GLU A 157 11.74 8.67 2.25
CA GLU A 157 12.33 7.80 3.26
C GLU A 157 13.66 8.34 3.83
N GLU A 158 14.49 8.98 3.03
CA GLU A 158 15.74 9.58 3.49
C GLU A 158 15.57 11.01 4.04
N SER A 159 14.38 11.34 4.55
CA SER A 159 14.06 12.69 5.01
C SER A 159 13.27 12.70 6.33
N SER A 160 12.54 13.79 6.58
CA SER A 160 11.53 13.89 7.64
C SER A 160 10.27 14.58 7.09
N PHE A 161 9.94 14.29 5.83
CA PHE A 161 8.85 14.95 5.12
C PHE A 161 7.98 13.95 4.36
N VAL A 162 6.68 14.24 4.39
CA VAL A 162 5.72 13.78 3.39
C VAL A 162 5.42 14.94 2.45
N LEU A 163 5.45 14.70 1.16
CA LEU A 163 5.03 15.70 0.18
C LEU A 163 3.51 15.66 0.04
N ALA A 164 2.86 16.82 0.06
CA ALA A 164 1.53 16.99 -0.51
C ALA A 164 1.67 17.63 -1.89
N ILE A 165 1.16 16.96 -2.91
CA ILE A 165 1.24 17.35 -4.32
C ILE A 165 -0.17 17.67 -4.79
N ASP A 166 -0.40 18.86 -5.33
CA ASP A 166 -1.68 19.20 -5.96
C ASP A 166 -1.86 18.32 -7.20
N ALA A 167 -2.88 17.45 -7.19
CA ALA A 167 -3.12 16.46 -8.22
C ALA A 167 -3.44 17.09 -9.59
N ARG A 168 -4.13 18.23 -9.57
CA ARG A 168 -4.52 18.96 -10.78
C ARG A 168 -3.34 19.70 -11.38
N LEU A 169 -2.62 20.46 -10.56
CA LEU A 169 -1.50 21.30 -10.99
C LEU A 169 -0.20 20.50 -11.19
N LYS A 170 -0.11 19.29 -10.62
CA LYS A 170 1.08 18.42 -10.65
C LYS A 170 2.31 19.13 -10.06
N GLN A 171 2.08 19.82 -8.95
CA GLN A 171 3.10 20.62 -8.26
C GLN A 171 3.10 20.31 -6.76
N ILE A 172 4.29 20.29 -6.16
CA ILE A 172 4.43 20.15 -4.72
C ILE A 172 3.81 21.37 -4.06
N LYS A 173 2.76 21.14 -3.27
CA LYS A 173 2.05 22.17 -2.52
C LYS A 173 2.72 22.43 -1.18
N LYS A 174 3.15 21.37 -0.48
CA LYS A 174 3.72 21.46 0.87
C LYS A 174 4.67 20.31 1.16
N TYR A 175 5.73 20.62 1.89
CA TYR A 175 6.55 19.65 2.61
C TYR A 175 5.99 19.55 4.03
N ILE A 176 5.29 18.47 4.34
CA ILE A 176 4.65 18.26 5.64
C ILE A 176 5.67 17.59 6.55
N LYS A 177 6.02 18.27 7.65
CA LYS A 177 6.98 17.78 8.62
C LYS A 177 6.39 16.57 9.37
N VAL A 178 7.12 15.48 9.37
CA VAL A 178 6.84 14.25 10.14
C VAL A 178 8.09 13.83 10.90
N ASP A 179 8.03 12.72 11.61
CA ASP A 179 9.21 12.13 12.21
C ASP A 179 10.23 11.67 11.14
N PRO A 180 11.52 11.57 11.49
CA PRO A 180 12.56 11.05 10.61
C PRO A 180 12.26 9.66 10.05
N PHE A 181 12.72 9.45 8.82
CA PHE A 181 12.60 8.20 8.06
C PHE A 181 11.17 7.72 7.82
N PRO A 182 10.27 8.58 7.28
CA PRO A 182 8.92 8.15 6.94
C PRO A 182 8.99 7.11 5.82
N THR A 183 8.53 5.88 6.10
CA THR A 183 8.67 4.76 5.17
C THR A 183 7.48 4.67 4.22
N ASN A 184 6.24 4.79 4.71
CA ASN A 184 5.03 4.66 3.89
C ASN A 184 3.92 5.61 4.38
N VAL A 185 2.95 5.84 3.51
CA VAL A 185 1.74 6.63 3.79
C VAL A 185 0.48 5.85 3.42
N TRP A 186 -0.56 5.94 4.24
CA TRP A 186 -1.88 5.38 3.95
C TRP A 186 -2.97 6.37 4.30
N ALA A 187 -3.97 6.50 3.44
CA ALA A 187 -5.17 7.28 3.72
C ALA A 187 -6.12 6.46 4.59
N GLY A 188 -6.71 7.09 5.60
CA GLY A 188 -7.90 6.60 6.27
C GLY A 188 -9.16 7.30 5.75
N ASP A 189 -10.32 6.68 5.98
CA ASP A 189 -11.63 7.24 5.62
C ASP A 189 -12.11 8.32 6.62
N ASP A 190 -11.26 8.72 7.57
CA ASP A 190 -11.47 9.77 8.55
C ASP A 190 -10.85 11.13 8.16
N GLY A 191 -10.35 11.24 6.93
CA GLY A 191 -9.70 12.46 6.43
C GLY A 191 -8.26 12.63 6.94
N ASN A 192 -7.63 11.54 7.39
CA ASN A 192 -6.25 11.54 7.84
C ASN A 192 -5.35 10.71 6.93
N ILE A 193 -4.10 11.12 6.83
CA ILE A 193 -3.01 10.34 6.26
C ILE A 193 -2.13 9.85 7.41
N TYR A 194 -1.97 8.54 7.49
CA TYR A 194 -1.15 7.84 8.45
C TYR A 194 0.23 7.58 7.87
N VAL A 195 1.26 7.98 8.60
CA VAL A 195 2.65 7.87 8.16
C VAL A 195 3.40 6.93 9.09
N GLU A 196 3.92 5.83 8.53
CA GLU A 196 4.79 4.91 9.27
C GLU A 196 6.21 5.48 9.32
N ASN A 197 6.76 5.61 10.54
CA ASN A 197 8.16 5.94 10.75
C ASN A 197 8.86 4.73 11.42
N LYS A 198 9.19 3.73 10.60
CA LYS A 198 9.60 2.40 11.07
C LYS A 198 10.81 2.42 11.99
N ASN A 199 11.79 3.27 11.70
CA ASN A 199 13.05 3.35 12.46
C ASN A 199 12.88 4.03 13.81
N LEU A 200 11.94 4.98 13.94
CA LEU A 200 11.64 5.65 15.20
C LEU A 200 10.52 4.98 15.99
N LYS A 201 9.86 3.96 15.42
CA LYS A 201 8.72 3.29 16.03
C LYS A 201 7.60 4.28 16.36
N THR A 202 7.28 5.16 15.42
CA THR A 202 6.18 6.11 15.56
C THR A 202 5.25 6.08 14.36
N ILE A 203 4.03 6.60 14.57
CA ILE A 203 3.08 6.93 13.52
C ILE A 203 2.82 8.42 13.58
N SER A 204 3.05 9.15 12.48
CA SER A 204 2.61 10.55 12.37
C SER A 204 1.23 10.60 11.71
N ILE A 205 0.33 11.43 12.22
CA ILE A 205 -1.01 11.62 11.65
C ILE A 205 -1.13 13.02 11.06
N ILE A 206 -1.40 13.07 9.75
CA ILE A 206 -1.58 14.29 8.97
C ILE A 206 -3.07 14.47 8.68
N ASN A 207 -3.61 15.65 8.93
CA ASN A 207 -4.94 15.99 8.43
C ASN A 207 -4.86 16.34 6.93
N GLU A 208 -5.64 15.66 6.09
CA GLU A 208 -5.51 15.78 4.62
C GLU A 208 -5.98 17.14 4.07
N LEU A 209 -6.77 17.89 4.84
CA LEU A 209 -7.31 19.18 4.42
C LEU A 209 -6.39 20.34 4.83
N THR A 210 -5.89 20.33 6.07
CA THR A 210 -4.99 21.37 6.58
C THR A 210 -3.55 21.15 6.12
N LEU A 211 -3.21 19.91 5.72
CA LEU A 211 -1.86 19.48 5.35
C LEU A 211 -0.88 19.67 6.52
N GLU A 212 -1.32 19.32 7.73
CA GLU A 212 -0.54 19.45 8.96
C GLU A 212 -0.55 18.16 9.76
N THR A 213 0.63 17.79 10.24
CA THR A 213 0.77 16.76 11.26
C THR A 213 0.28 17.31 12.59
N TYR A 214 -0.69 16.64 13.21
CA TYR A 214 -1.28 17.11 14.46
C TYR A 214 -1.12 16.13 15.63
N GLU A 215 -0.70 14.89 15.37
CA GLU A 215 -0.51 13.87 16.40
C GLU A 215 0.59 12.89 16.02
N PHE A 216 1.25 12.36 17.05
CA PHE A 216 2.27 11.31 16.95
C PHE A 216 1.92 10.18 17.93
N ILE A 217 1.92 8.95 17.44
CA ILE A 217 1.75 7.76 18.27
C ILE A 217 3.12 7.12 18.47
N ASN A 218 3.56 6.99 19.73
CA ASN A 218 4.77 6.25 20.08
C ASN A 218 4.46 4.77 20.24
N LEU A 219 5.30 3.90 19.68
CA LEU A 219 5.17 2.45 19.72
C LEU A 219 6.42 1.82 20.34
N ASP A 220 6.27 0.64 20.93
CA ASP A 220 7.37 -0.19 21.41
C ASP A 220 7.88 -1.18 20.33
N PHE A 221 7.13 -1.33 19.23
CA PHE A 221 7.43 -2.18 18.08
C PHE A 221 7.65 -1.35 16.80
N LYS A 222 8.24 -1.97 15.77
CA LYS A 222 8.36 -1.34 14.44
C LYS A 222 7.00 -1.42 13.74
N PRO A 223 6.32 -0.31 13.45
CA PRO A 223 5.08 -0.36 12.68
C PRO A 223 5.30 -0.98 11.30
N GLY A 224 4.26 -1.61 10.77
CA GLY A 224 4.07 -1.95 9.35
C GLY A 224 2.89 -1.16 8.78
N GLN A 225 2.17 -1.74 7.81
CA GLN A 225 0.95 -1.10 7.27
C GLN A 225 -0.06 -0.76 8.36
N ILE A 226 -0.64 0.43 8.23
CA ILE A 226 -1.68 1.00 9.08
C ILE A 226 -3.00 1.00 8.31
N ALA A 227 -4.07 0.57 8.94
CA ALA A 227 -5.43 0.68 8.43
C ALA A 227 -6.36 1.25 9.50
N TYR A 228 -7.21 2.20 9.11
CA TYR A 228 -8.23 2.77 9.99
C TYR A 228 -9.55 2.03 9.79
N HIS A 229 -10.19 1.64 10.89
CA HIS A 229 -11.53 1.07 10.91
C HIS A 229 -12.52 2.12 11.42
N THR A 230 -13.40 2.57 10.54
CA THR A 230 -14.29 3.70 10.75
C THR A 230 -15.35 3.41 11.81
N SER A 231 -16.06 2.29 11.67
CA SER A 231 -17.19 1.95 12.54
C SER A 231 -16.77 1.68 13.98
N LEU A 232 -15.57 1.13 14.20
CA LEU A 232 -15.02 0.91 15.54
C LEU A 232 -14.18 2.10 16.05
N ASN A 233 -13.85 3.05 15.17
CA ASN A 233 -12.89 4.12 15.42
C ASN A 233 -11.56 3.57 15.97
N GLU A 234 -10.98 2.60 15.26
CA GLU A 234 -9.77 1.92 15.65
C GLU A 234 -8.67 2.03 14.58
N LEU A 235 -7.41 2.13 15.02
CA LEU A 235 -6.25 1.99 14.15
C LEU A 235 -5.64 0.62 14.30
N TRP A 236 -5.46 -0.09 13.19
CA TRP A 236 -4.88 -1.42 13.14
C TRP A 236 -3.50 -1.33 12.47
N VAL A 237 -2.47 -1.82 13.15
CA VAL A 237 -1.07 -1.68 12.76
C VAL A 237 -0.42 -3.05 12.69
N CYS A 238 0.19 -3.37 11.55
CA CYS A 238 0.97 -4.60 11.40
C CYS A 238 2.19 -4.63 12.32
N GLN A 239 2.46 -5.80 12.89
CA GLN A 239 3.69 -6.13 13.60
C GLN A 239 4.36 -7.33 12.94
N ALA A 240 5.21 -7.05 11.95
CA ALA A 240 5.81 -8.06 11.10
C ALA A 240 6.75 -9.01 11.87
N GLU A 241 7.52 -8.50 12.83
CA GLU A 241 8.49 -9.31 13.58
C GLU A 241 7.79 -10.18 14.65
N GLU A 242 6.56 -9.82 15.03
CA GLU A 242 5.77 -10.43 16.10
C GLU A 242 4.57 -11.25 15.62
N ASN A 243 4.34 -11.33 14.31
CA ASN A 243 3.27 -12.12 13.68
C ASN A 243 1.86 -11.78 14.21
N LYS A 244 1.59 -10.47 14.37
CA LYS A 244 0.33 -9.97 14.92
C LYS A 244 -0.05 -8.59 14.38
N ILE A 245 -1.29 -8.21 14.62
CA ILE A 245 -1.79 -6.83 14.49
C ILE A 245 -1.92 -6.23 15.88
N ALA A 246 -1.48 -5.00 16.08
CA ALA A 246 -1.91 -4.19 17.22
C ALA A 246 -3.08 -3.31 16.80
N TYR A 247 -4.11 -3.21 17.64
CA TYR A 247 -5.20 -2.29 17.42
C TYR A 247 -5.32 -1.28 18.55
N PHE A 248 -5.58 -0.04 18.18
CA PHE A 248 -5.62 1.12 19.05
C PHE A 248 -7.01 1.71 19.06
N GLU A 249 -7.42 2.27 20.19
CA GLU A 249 -8.65 3.03 20.32
C GLU A 249 -8.36 4.46 20.77
N ARG A 250 -9.29 5.38 20.49
CA ARG A 250 -9.25 6.75 21.00
C ARG A 250 -9.79 6.81 22.42
N LYS A 251 -8.97 7.22 23.38
CA LYS A 251 -9.37 7.57 24.76
C LYS A 251 -8.76 8.93 25.12
N ASN A 252 -9.55 9.81 25.73
CA ASN A 252 -9.10 11.15 26.15
C ASN A 252 -8.37 11.93 25.04
N ASN A 253 -8.87 11.85 23.80
CA ASN A 253 -8.28 12.48 22.60
C ASN A 253 -6.88 11.99 22.21
N ALA A 254 -6.45 10.82 22.69
CA ALA A 254 -5.20 10.19 22.27
C ALA A 254 -5.43 8.73 21.85
N TRP A 255 -4.54 8.20 21.02
CA TRP A 255 -4.51 6.79 20.66
C TRP A 255 -3.86 5.93 21.75
N HIS A 256 -4.54 4.85 22.13
CA HIS A 256 -4.05 3.91 23.13
C HIS A 256 -4.09 2.49 22.57
N LEU A 257 -3.00 1.74 22.76
CA LEU A 257 -2.95 0.31 22.43
C LEU A 257 -4.01 -0.41 23.25
N LYS A 258 -4.95 -1.05 22.56
CA LYS A 258 -6.06 -1.78 23.19
C LYS A 258 -5.69 -3.24 23.41
N SER A 259 -5.28 -3.93 22.35
CA SER A 259 -4.77 -5.30 22.41
C SER A 259 -4.11 -5.68 21.07
N THR A 260 -3.85 -6.98 20.89
CA THR A 260 -3.26 -7.54 19.67
C THR A 260 -4.04 -8.75 19.15
N ILE A 261 -3.92 -9.03 17.86
CA ILE A 261 -4.55 -10.17 17.16
C ILE A 261 -3.44 -10.97 16.48
N ILE A 262 -3.31 -12.26 16.79
CA ILE A 262 -2.31 -13.14 16.17
C ILE A 262 -2.70 -13.44 14.71
N THR A 263 -1.73 -13.38 13.80
CA THR A 263 -1.90 -13.62 12.36
C THR A 263 -1.11 -14.86 11.92
N GLY A 264 -0.74 -14.93 10.63
CA GLY A 264 0.37 -15.78 10.17
C GLY A 264 1.71 -15.05 10.29
N GLU A 265 2.78 -15.68 9.80
CA GLU A 265 4.13 -15.13 9.91
C GLU A 265 4.38 -13.91 9.02
N ASP A 266 4.93 -12.84 9.59
CA ASP A 266 5.23 -11.56 8.92
C ASP A 266 3.97 -10.83 8.43
N ALA A 267 3.13 -10.41 9.39
CA ALA A 267 1.97 -9.54 9.14
C ALA A 267 2.43 -8.26 8.45
N TYR A 268 2.01 -8.08 7.19
CA TYR A 268 2.58 -7.05 6.32
C TYR A 268 1.57 -6.02 5.84
N ALA A 269 0.41 -6.48 5.40
CA ALA A 269 -0.62 -5.63 4.81
C ALA A 269 -2.00 -5.96 5.36
N ILE A 270 -2.86 -4.95 5.57
CA ILE A 270 -4.22 -5.07 6.11
C ILE A 270 -5.20 -4.40 5.15
N THR A 271 -6.33 -5.05 4.90
CA THR A 271 -7.47 -4.43 4.22
C THR A 271 -8.78 -4.89 4.86
N PHE A 272 -9.73 -3.98 5.05
CA PHE A 272 -11.06 -4.28 5.57
C PHE A 272 -12.02 -4.58 4.40
N SER A 273 -13.00 -5.44 4.63
CA SER A 273 -14.19 -5.54 3.78
C SER A 273 -14.94 -4.20 3.76
N ALA A 274 -15.73 -3.95 2.73
CA ALA A 274 -16.49 -2.70 2.58
C ALA A 274 -17.52 -2.48 3.69
N ASP A 275 -18.00 -3.56 4.33
CA ASP A 275 -18.85 -3.50 5.53
C ASP A 275 -18.05 -3.44 6.84
N GLU A 276 -16.72 -3.39 6.75
CA GLU A 276 -15.72 -3.42 7.80
C GLU A 276 -15.78 -4.60 8.78
N LYS A 277 -16.65 -5.60 8.56
CA LYS A 277 -16.80 -6.73 9.50
C LYS A 277 -15.66 -7.73 9.43
N THR A 278 -14.92 -7.74 8.33
CA THR A 278 -13.83 -8.68 8.10
C THR A 278 -12.56 -7.92 7.78
N ALA A 279 -11.47 -8.24 8.49
CA ALA A 279 -10.14 -7.79 8.12
C ALA A 279 -9.36 -8.94 7.46
N TYR A 280 -8.63 -8.61 6.41
CA TYR A 280 -7.75 -9.51 5.69
C TYR A 280 -6.32 -9.04 5.90
N VAL A 281 -5.44 -9.91 6.41
CA VAL A 281 -4.05 -9.59 6.69
C VAL A 281 -3.11 -10.50 5.89
N LEU A 282 -2.27 -9.93 5.05
CA LEU A 282 -1.24 -10.69 4.32
C LEU A 282 -0.04 -10.97 5.21
N ASN A 283 0.41 -12.22 5.17
CA ASN A 283 1.54 -12.72 5.93
C ASN A 283 2.66 -13.15 4.95
N ARG A 284 3.73 -12.34 4.85
CA ARG A 284 4.76 -12.52 3.81
C ARG A 284 5.53 -13.82 3.94
N LYS A 285 6.05 -14.12 5.12
CA LYS A 285 6.83 -15.34 5.40
C LYS A 285 5.92 -16.56 5.47
N GLY A 286 4.73 -16.38 6.04
CA GLY A 286 3.71 -17.43 6.12
C GLY A 286 3.17 -17.86 4.76
N ASN A 287 3.25 -17.00 3.73
CA ASN A 287 2.59 -17.20 2.43
C ASN A 287 1.08 -17.45 2.61
N THR A 288 0.45 -16.69 3.50
CA THR A 288 -0.97 -16.81 3.80
C THR A 288 -1.66 -15.45 3.84
N LEU A 289 -2.99 -15.48 3.70
CA LEU A 289 -3.90 -14.41 4.04
C LEU A 289 -4.70 -14.81 5.29
N SER A 290 -4.50 -14.14 6.42
CA SER A 290 -5.33 -14.28 7.61
C SER A 290 -6.65 -13.55 7.41
N MET A 291 -7.77 -14.22 7.70
CA MET A 291 -9.09 -13.60 7.79
C MET A 291 -9.46 -13.44 9.26
N ILE A 292 -9.90 -12.25 9.64
CA ILE A 292 -10.17 -11.83 11.02
C ILE A 292 -11.61 -11.30 11.10
N ASP A 293 -12.37 -11.74 12.10
CA ASP A 293 -13.64 -11.10 12.50
C ASP A 293 -13.27 -9.77 13.19
N ALA A 294 -13.49 -8.66 12.50
CA ALA A 294 -13.07 -7.35 12.98
C ALA A 294 -13.86 -6.92 14.21
N MET A 295 -15.14 -7.30 14.28
CA MET A 295 -16.04 -6.96 15.39
C MET A 295 -15.69 -7.70 16.69
N LYS A 296 -15.00 -8.84 16.58
CA LYS A 296 -14.57 -9.66 17.72
C LYS A 296 -13.05 -9.70 17.91
N HIS A 297 -12.29 -9.02 17.06
CA HIS A 297 -10.82 -9.03 17.06
C HIS A 297 -10.23 -10.45 17.04
N GLN A 298 -10.86 -11.37 16.31
CA GLN A 298 -10.50 -12.78 16.34
C GLN A 298 -10.09 -13.30 14.97
N LYS A 299 -8.89 -13.89 14.87
CA LYS A 299 -8.50 -14.62 13.66
C LYS A 299 -9.43 -15.81 13.46
N LEU A 300 -10.04 -15.86 12.29
CA LEU A 300 -10.93 -16.94 11.87
C LEU A 300 -10.14 -18.08 11.23
N ARG A 301 -9.18 -17.77 10.35
CA ARG A 301 -8.42 -18.77 9.56
C ARG A 301 -7.34 -18.12 8.71
N ASP A 302 -6.41 -18.94 8.24
CA ASP A 302 -5.40 -18.58 7.24
C ASP A 302 -5.73 -19.25 5.88
N ILE A 303 -5.54 -18.51 4.79
CA ILE A 303 -5.74 -18.97 3.42
C ILE A 303 -4.37 -19.00 2.74
N PRO A 304 -3.86 -20.17 2.28
CA PRO A 304 -2.60 -20.23 1.55
C PRO A 304 -2.63 -19.42 0.25
N VAL A 305 -1.57 -18.67 -0.03
CA VAL A 305 -1.38 -17.90 -1.27
C VAL A 305 -0.02 -18.22 -1.91
N GLY A 306 0.44 -17.41 -2.86
CA GLY A 306 1.76 -17.59 -3.49
C GLY A 306 2.89 -17.13 -2.56
N LYS A 307 4.12 -17.18 -3.08
CA LYS A 307 5.32 -16.85 -2.28
C LYS A 307 5.51 -15.34 -2.09
N SER A 308 5.85 -14.94 -0.87
CA SER A 308 6.11 -13.55 -0.44
C SER A 308 5.01 -12.57 -0.89
N PRO A 309 3.77 -12.71 -0.41
CA PRO A 309 2.68 -11.82 -0.78
C PRO A 309 2.88 -10.39 -0.24
N ASN A 310 2.89 -9.39 -1.13
CA ASN A 310 3.27 -8.02 -0.79
C ASN A 310 2.09 -7.03 -0.83
N GLY A 311 1.02 -7.32 -1.57
CA GLY A 311 -0.10 -6.41 -1.67
C GLY A 311 -1.40 -7.14 -1.99
N MET A 312 -2.52 -6.54 -1.60
CA MET A 312 -3.84 -7.04 -1.98
C MET A 312 -4.85 -5.93 -2.20
N VAL A 313 -5.88 -6.25 -2.96
CA VAL A 313 -7.13 -5.49 -3.04
C VAL A 313 -8.32 -6.42 -2.96
N LEU A 314 -9.44 -5.90 -2.43
CA LEU A 314 -10.72 -6.58 -2.38
C LEU A 314 -11.65 -6.06 -3.48
N ILE A 315 -12.39 -6.96 -4.10
CA ILE A 315 -13.43 -6.66 -5.08
C ILE A 315 -14.69 -7.36 -4.60
N GLU A 316 -15.63 -6.59 -4.05
CA GLU A 316 -16.83 -7.08 -3.38
C GLU A 316 -18.11 -6.74 -4.14
#